data_AF-A0A532BVJ6-F1
#
_entry.id   AF-A0A532BVJ6-F1
#
_cell.length_a   1.000
_cell.length_b   1.000
_cell.length_c   1.000
_cell.angle_alpha   90.00
_cell.angle_beta   90.00
_cell.angle_gamma   90.00
#
_symmetry.space_group_name_H-M   'P 1'
#
loop_
_entity.id
_entity.type
_entity.pdbx_description
1 polymer ?
#
loop_
_entity_poly.entity_id
_entity_poly.type
_entity_poly.pdbx_seq_one_letter_code
_entity_poly.pdbx_strand_id
1 'polypeptide(L)' 'MIVTLELAPASFITEGALIDRLGLGRTPVREAIQRLAWEGLLEVRPRAGIAIAPLHPGDW' A
#
# COMPACT_ATOMS: atom_id res chain seq x y z
N MET A 1 7.32 5.57 2.03
CA MET A 1 7.01 4.25 2.62
C MET A 1 7.23 3.07 1.67
N ILE A 2 6.66 3.05 0.45
CA ILE A 2 6.84 1.91 -0.50
C ILE A 2 8.22 1.96 -1.16
N VAL A 3 8.52 3.02 -1.92
CA VAL A 3 9.83 3.18 -2.61
C VAL A 3 11.01 3.35 -1.65
N THR A 4 10.74 3.76 -0.41
CA THR A 4 11.72 3.87 0.67
C THR A 4 11.89 2.56 1.45
N LEU A 5 11.14 1.51 1.10
CA LEU A 5 11.14 0.19 1.75
C LEU A 5 10.80 0.20 3.24
N GLU A 6 10.14 1.25 3.74
CA GLU A 6 9.55 1.23 5.10
C GLU A 6 8.39 0.25 5.22
N LEU A 7 7.72 -0.04 4.10
CA LEU A 7 6.83 -1.17 3.95
C LEU A 7 7.53 -2.21 3.09
N ALA A 8 7.74 -3.40 3.64
CA ALA A 8 8.47 -4.45 2.94
C ALA A 8 7.66 -4.92 1.71
N PRO A 9 8.33 -5.22 0.58
CA PRO A 9 7.69 -5.89 -0.55
C PRO A 9 7.01 -7.19 -0.11
N ALA A 10 5.88 -7.52 -0.74
CA ALA A 10 5.05 -8.68 -0.39
C ALA A 10 4.48 -8.69 1.06
N SER A 11 4.66 -7.61 1.83
CA SER A 11 4.04 -7.47 3.15
C SER A 11 2.58 -7.01 3.06
N PHE A 12 1.87 -7.14 4.18
CA PHE A 12 0.49 -6.69 4.32
C PHE A 12 0.36 -5.54 5.32
N ILE A 13 -0.52 -4.59 5.02
CA ILE A 13 -0.94 -3.52 5.90
C ILE A 13 -2.45 -3.29 5.76
N THR A 14 -3.09 -2.67 6.76
CA THR A 14 -4.51 -2.31 6.67
C THR A 14 -4.67 -0.81 6.37
N GLU A 15 -5.80 -0.43 5.78
CA GLU A 15 -6.16 0.98 5.59
C GLU A 15 -6.17 1.73 6.95
N GLY A 16 -6.69 1.10 8.00
CA GLY A 16 -6.66 1.65 9.37
C GLY A 16 -5.24 1.92 9.88
N ALA A 17 -4.32 0.98 9.69
CA ALA A 17 -2.93 1.17 10.11
C ALA A 17 -2.23 2.31 9.33
N LEU A 18 -2.59 2.52 8.05
CA LEU A 18 -2.10 3.66 7.28
C LEU A 18 -2.69 4.98 7.77
N ILE A 19 -3.99 5.02 8.08
CA ILE A 19 -4.66 6.17 8.69
C ILE A 19 -3.96 6.56 10.00
N ASP A 20 -3.74 5.60 10.89
CA ASP A 20 -3.13 5.83 12.20
C ASP A 20 -1.68 6.32 12.06
N ARG A 21 -0.91 5.76 11.12
CA ARG A 21 0.49 6.17 10.88
C ARG A 21 0.60 7.54 10.22
N LEU A 22 -0.30 7.87 9.30
CA LEU A 22 -0.24 9.12 8.53
C LEU A 22 -0.96 10.27 9.22
N GLY A 23 -1.82 9.99 10.20
CA GLY A 23 -2.66 11.00 10.85
C GLY A 23 -3.69 11.64 9.91
N LEU A 24 -4.03 10.96 8.81
CA LEU A 24 -4.92 11.46 7.76
C LEU A 24 -6.30 10.80 7.84
N GLY A 25 -7.32 11.49 7.34
CA GLY A 25 -8.67 10.94 7.27
C GLY A 25 -8.82 9.78 6.27
N ARG A 26 -9.96 9.08 6.34
CA ARG A 26 -10.27 7.92 5.47
C ARG A 26 -10.25 8.25 3.97
N THR A 27 -10.88 9.35 3.56
CA THR A 27 -11.00 9.75 2.15
C THR A 27 -9.63 9.91 1.46
N PRO A 28 -8.70 10.76 1.96
CA PRO A 28 -7.41 10.92 1.29
C PRO A 28 -6.56 9.65 1.31
N VAL A 29 -6.62 8.85 2.38
CA VAL A 29 -5.90 7.56 2.43
C VAL A 29 -6.45 6.58 1.40
N ARG A 30 -7.77 6.48 1.27
CA ARG A 30 -8.42 5.64 0.26
C ARG A 30 -8.09 6.07 -1.16
N GLU A 31 -8.07 7.36 -1.46
CA GLU A 31 -7.67 7.88 -2.78
C GLU A 31 -6.21 7.54 -3.10
N ALA A 32 -5.30 7.69 -2.13
CA ALA A 32 -3.91 7.31 -2.29
C ALA A 32 -3.75 5.80 -2.54
N ILE A 33 -4.47 4.96 -1.79
CA ILE A 33 -4.48 3.50 -1.99
C ILE A 33 -4.97 3.16 -3.39
N GLN A 34 -6.06 3.77 -3.87
CA GLN A 34 -6.58 3.51 -5.22
C GLN A 34 -5.59 3.91 -6.31
N ARG A 35 -4.93 5.06 -6.17
CA ARG A 35 -3.90 5.51 -7.12
C ARG A 35 -2.70 4.57 -7.15
N LEU A 36 -2.17 4.20 -5.98
CA LEU A 36 -1.04 3.26 -5.88
C LEU A 36 -1.39 1.86 -6.39
N ALA A 37 -2.64 1.42 -6.19
CA ALA A 37 -3.14 0.18 -6.77
C ALA A 37 -3.17 0.24 -8.30
N TRP A 38 -3.62 1.37 -8.85
CA TRP A 38 -3.64 1.60 -10.30
C TRP A 38 -2.24 1.65 -10.91
N GLU A 39 -1.26 2.17 -10.16
CA GLU A 39 0.16 2.16 -10.53
C GLU A 39 0.84 0.79 -10.33
N GLY A 40 0.13 -0.20 -9.77
CA GLY A 40 0.66 -1.56 -9.53
C GLY A 40 1.61 -1.68 -8.34
N LEU A 41 1.72 -0.64 -7.50
CA LEU A 41 2.62 -0.61 -6.34
C LEU A 41 2.07 -1.37 -5.12
N LEU A 42 0.77 -1.63 -5.11
CA LEU A 42 0.07 -2.42 -4.10
C LEU A 42 -1.18 -3.07 -4.67
N GLU A 43 -1.80 -3.95 -3.91
CA GLU A 43 -3.06 -4.59 -4.25
C GLU A 43 -4.00 -4.63 -3.06
N VAL A 44 -5.25 -4.21 -3.27
CA VAL A 44 -6.29 -4.26 -2.24
C VAL A 44 -6.96 -5.62 -2.24
N ARG A 45 -6.80 -6.38 -1.16
CA ARG A 45 -7.37 -7.72 -0.96
C ARG A 45 -8.57 -7.64 -0.02
N PRO A 46 -9.80 -7.94 -0.49
CA PRO A 46 -10.99 -7.92 0.36
C PRO A 46 -10.79 -8.76 1.62
N ARG A 47 -11.07 -8.19 2.80
CA ARG A 47 -10.95 -8.82 4.13
C ARG A 47 -9.52 -9.17 4.58
N ALA A 48 -8.51 -9.10 3.71
CA ALA A 48 -7.11 -9.37 4.05
C ALA A 48 -6.27 -8.08 4.19
N GLY A 49 -6.73 -6.95 3.64
CA GLY A 49 -6.05 -5.66 3.74
C GLY A 49 -5.39 -5.27 2.42
N ILE A 50 -4.20 -4.71 2.50
CA ILE A 50 -3.45 -4.14 1.38
C ILE A 50 -2.12 -4.88 1.31
N ALA A 51 -1.86 -5.54 0.18
CA ALA A 51 -0.59 -6.20 -0.10
C ALA A 51 0.33 -5.24 -0.83
N ILE A 52 1.58 -5.09 -0.40
CA ILE A 52 2.60 -4.33 -1.13
C ILE A 52 3.13 -5.20 -2.26
N ALA A 53 3.31 -4.63 -3.45
CA ALA A 53 3.81 -5.37 -4.60
C ALA A 53 5.17 -6.03 -4.27
N PRO A 54 5.38 -7.30 -4.69
CA PRO A 54 6.71 -7.91 -4.60
C PRO A 54 7.68 -7.17 -5.54
N LEU A 55 8.97 -7.24 -5.21
CA LEU A 55 10.02 -6.82 -6.14
C LEU A 55 10.43 -8.02 -6.98
N HIS A 56 10.49 -7.84 -8.28
CA HIS A 56 10.98 -8.84 -9.22
C HIS A 56 12.32 -8.41 -9.81
N PRO A 57 13.21 -9.37 -10.14
CA PRO A 57 14.48 -9.07 -10.78
C PRO A 57 14.40 -8.37 -12.14
N GLY A 58 13.21 -8.10 -12.69
CA GLY A 58 12.99 -7.43 -13.97
C GLY A 58 12.40 -6.02 -13.87
N ASP A 59 12.30 -5.44 -12.67
CA ASP A 59 11.69 -4.12 -12.43
C ASP A 59 12.65 -2.92 -12.66
N TRP A 60 13.84 -3.16 -13.22
CA TRP A 60 14.88 -2.15 -13.54
C TRP A 60 15.06 -1.99 -15.05
#